data_AF-A0A7S0VTN7-F1
#
_entry.id   AF-A0A7S0VTN7-F1
#
_cell.length_a   1.000
_cell.length_b   1.000
_cell.length_c   1.000
_cell.angle_alpha   90.00
_cell.angle_beta   90.00
_cell.angle_gamma   90.00
#
_symmetry.space_group_name_H-M   'P 1'
#
loop_
_entity.id
_entity.type
_entity.pdbx_description
1 polymer ?
#
loop_
_entity_poly.entity_id
_entity_poly.type
_entity_poly.pdbx_seq_one_letter_code
_entity_poly.pdbx_strand_id
1 'polypeptide(L)'
;KAMNAFEGDISRVVDICRQRIVFDSVKDLVECIREVDDDDSVKIHRIKSTMDSRVDQDPYFTGYRFVKINMVFCSGDAADLCVENHVCELLLELSCLARYHMFNDQAHRRFRRYQIYRKLQPIVMTAVAGKEA
;
A
#
# COMPACT_ATOMS: atom_id res chain seq x y z
N LYS A 1 -11.57 0.08 -10.42
CA LYS A 1 -11.51 -0.37 -9.00
C LYS A 1 -12.78 -0.04 -8.25
N ALA A 2 -13.24 1.21 -8.25
CA ALA A 2 -14.50 1.62 -7.62
C ALA A 2 -15.67 0.70 -7.99
N MET A 3 -16.01 0.57 -9.28
CA MET A 3 -17.12 -0.29 -9.72
C MET A 3 -16.93 -1.78 -9.38
N ASN A 4 -15.76 -2.35 -9.69
CA ASN A 4 -15.57 -3.81 -9.64
C ASN A 4 -15.20 -4.37 -8.26
N ALA A 5 -14.64 -3.56 -7.36
CA ALA A 5 -14.13 -4.03 -6.06
C ALA A 5 -14.81 -3.34 -4.87
N PHE A 6 -15.50 -2.23 -5.10
CA PHE A 6 -16.15 -1.44 -4.06
C PHE A 6 -17.58 -1.05 -4.44
N GLU A 7 -18.20 -1.74 -5.41
CA GLU A 7 -19.61 -1.56 -5.79
C GLU A 7 -19.98 -0.10 -6.16
N GLY A 8 -19.02 0.63 -6.71
CA GLY A 8 -19.19 2.04 -7.07
C GLY A 8 -18.92 3.03 -5.95
N ASP A 9 -18.65 2.57 -4.73
CA ASP A 9 -18.23 3.43 -3.63
C ASP A 9 -16.78 3.90 -3.83
N ILE A 10 -16.64 5.13 -4.33
CA ILE A 10 -15.36 5.76 -4.62
C ILE A 10 -14.58 6.08 -3.33
N SER A 11 -15.27 6.30 -2.19
CA SER A 11 -14.63 6.66 -0.91
C SER A 11 -13.68 5.57 -0.40
N ARG A 12 -13.87 4.32 -0.84
CA ARG A 12 -13.07 3.16 -0.46
C ARG A 12 -11.80 2.97 -1.31
N VAL A 13 -11.61 3.80 -2.34
CA VAL A 13 -10.42 3.76 -3.20
C VAL A 13 -9.30 4.57 -2.56
N VAL A 14 -8.37 3.88 -1.91
CA VAL A 14 -7.25 4.49 -1.16
C VAL A 14 -5.97 4.70 -1.99
N ASP A 15 -6.01 4.42 -3.29
CA ASP A 15 -4.83 4.50 -4.17
C ASP A 15 -5.09 5.25 -5.47
N ILE A 16 -5.94 6.29 -5.38
CA ILE A 16 -6.16 7.26 -6.47
C ILE A 16 -4.87 8.02 -6.74
N CYS A 17 -4.26 8.57 -5.68
CA CYS A 17 -2.93 9.15 -5.72
C CYS A 17 -1.93 8.15 -5.12
N ARG A 18 -0.92 7.76 -5.89
CA ARG A 18 0.19 6.92 -5.43
C ARG A 18 1.52 7.51 -5.88
N GLN A 19 2.46 7.61 -4.95
CA GLN A 19 3.85 7.96 -5.24
C GLN A 19 4.82 6.91 -4.68
N ARG A 20 6.04 6.92 -5.22
CA ARG A 20 7.14 6.07 -4.75
C ARG A 20 8.37 6.93 -4.48
N ILE A 21 9.00 6.73 -3.33
CA ILE A 21 10.33 7.27 -3.01
C ILE A 21 11.30 6.10 -2.86
N VAL A 22 12.48 6.25 -3.43
CA VAL A 22 13.53 5.23 -3.45
C VAL A 22 14.73 5.72 -2.63
N PHE A 23 15.19 4.90 -1.71
CA PHE A 23 16.29 5.22 -0.78
C PHE A 23 17.46 4.27 -0.99
N ASP A 24 18.69 4.74 -0.78
CA ASP A 24 19.87 3.87 -0.83
C ASP A 24 20.11 3.12 0.49
N SER A 25 19.57 3.63 1.60
CA SER A 25 19.71 3.01 2.91
C SER A 25 18.38 2.84 3.64
N VAL A 26 18.33 1.85 4.54
CA VAL A 26 17.19 1.66 5.46
C VAL A 26 17.07 2.83 6.42
N LYS A 27 18.20 3.46 6.78
CA LYS A 27 18.22 4.60 7.70
C LYS A 27 17.43 5.77 7.11
N ASP A 28 17.72 6.16 5.86
CA ASP A 28 17.04 7.29 5.20
C ASP A 28 15.55 7.01 5.00
N LEU A 29 15.20 5.75 4.72
CA LEU A 29 13.81 5.32 4.62
C LEU A 29 13.07 5.51 5.97
N VAL A 30 13.70 5.13 7.08
CA VAL A 30 13.12 5.28 8.42
C VAL A 30 13.06 6.75 8.83
N GLU A 31 14.06 7.56 8.48
CA GLU A 31 14.01 9.01 8.68
C GLU A 31 12.85 9.65 7.91
N CYS A 32 12.64 9.28 6.64
CA CYS A 32 11.48 9.76 5.89
C CYS A 32 10.14 9.40 6.56
N ILE A 33 10.02 8.21 7.18
CA ILE A 33 8.79 7.86 7.92
C ILE A 33 8.58 8.81 9.10
N ARG A 34 9.66 9.17 9.82
CA ARG A 34 9.59 10.08 10.97
C ARG A 34 9.23 11.50 10.53
N GLU A 35 9.86 12.01 9.48
CA GLU A 35 9.54 13.32 8.92
C GLU A 35 8.07 13.42 8.48
N VAL A 36 7.49 12.34 7.95
CA VAL A 36 6.06 12.30 7.58
C VAL A 36 5.15 12.21 8.81
N ASP A 37 5.60 11.58 9.90
CA ASP A 37 4.84 11.47 11.16
C ASP A 37 4.88 12.78 11.97
N ASP A 38 5.99 13.52 11.87
CA ASP A 38 6.20 14.81 12.52
C ASP A 38 5.55 15.99 11.75
N ASP A 39 5.07 15.78 10.52
CA ASP A 39 4.40 16.80 9.70
C ASP A 39 2.91 16.92 10.05
N ASP A 40 2.54 17.99 10.77
CA ASP A 40 1.16 18.29 11.17
C ASP A 40 0.19 18.47 9.99
N SER A 41 0.69 18.73 8.78
CA SER A 41 -0.13 18.81 7.56
C SER A 41 -0.48 17.45 6.97
N VAL A 42 0.04 16.37 7.54
CA VAL A 42 -0.19 14.99 7.09
C VAL A 42 -0.74 14.16 8.25
N LYS A 43 -1.73 13.32 7.94
CA LYS A 43 -2.24 12.32 8.89
C LYS A 43 -2.02 10.93 8.35
N ILE A 44 -1.20 10.16 9.04
CA ILE A 44 -0.98 8.75 8.73
C ILE A 44 -2.17 7.91 9.22
N HIS A 45 -2.83 7.20 8.29
CA HIS A 45 -3.88 6.24 8.62
C HIS A 45 -3.34 4.84 8.86
N ARG A 46 -2.32 4.43 8.07
CA ARG A 46 -1.79 3.07 8.14
C ARG A 46 -0.41 2.96 7.54
N ILE A 47 0.49 2.35 8.30
CA ILE A 47 1.78 1.87 7.79
C ILE A 47 1.73 0.35 7.63
N LYS A 48 2.25 -0.16 6.51
CA LYS A 48 2.40 -1.60 6.25
C LYS A 48 3.78 -1.86 5.68
N SER A 49 4.59 -2.62 6.41
CA SER A 49 5.88 -3.10 5.94
C SER A 49 5.77 -4.50 5.33
N THR A 50 6.44 -4.71 4.20
CA THR A 50 6.70 -6.05 3.64
C THR A 50 8.17 -6.46 3.78
N MET A 51 8.98 -5.60 4.43
CA MET A 51 10.39 -5.84 4.74
C MET A 51 10.58 -6.75 5.97
N ASP A 52 9.49 -7.10 6.63
CA ASP A 52 9.48 -7.98 7.80
C ASP A 52 9.63 -9.45 7.39
N SER A 53 10.49 -10.19 8.10
CA SER A 53 10.74 -11.63 7.85
C SER A 53 9.51 -12.51 8.08
N ARG A 54 8.52 -12.07 8.86
CA ARG A 54 7.23 -12.78 9.01
C ARG A 54 6.50 -12.94 7.69
N VAL A 55 6.74 -12.04 6.74
CA VAL A 55 6.15 -12.10 5.39
C VAL A 55 6.71 -13.29 4.60
N ASP A 56 7.87 -13.82 4.98
CA ASP A 56 8.54 -14.92 4.28
C ASP A 56 7.87 -16.26 4.55
N GLN A 57 7.01 -16.32 5.56
CA GLN A 57 6.18 -17.48 5.87
C GLN A 57 4.99 -17.61 4.91
N ASP A 58 4.67 -16.56 4.13
CA ASP A 58 3.60 -16.61 3.14
C ASP A 58 4.12 -17.29 1.86
N PRO A 59 3.65 -18.51 1.53
CA PRO A 59 4.15 -19.28 0.39
C PRO A 59 3.82 -18.64 -0.96
N TYR A 60 2.92 -17.65 -1.00
CA TYR A 60 2.54 -16.92 -2.21
C TYR A 60 3.26 -15.57 -2.32
N PHE A 61 4.08 -15.21 -1.34
CA PHE A 61 4.80 -13.94 -1.36
C PHE A 61 5.82 -13.90 -2.50
N THR A 62 5.85 -12.78 -3.21
CA THR A 62 6.54 -12.67 -4.51
C THR A 62 7.88 -11.96 -4.44
N GLY A 63 8.44 -11.76 -3.25
CA GLY A 63 9.72 -11.05 -3.06
C GLY A 63 9.62 -9.53 -3.08
N TYR A 64 8.42 -8.95 -3.23
CA TYR A 64 8.24 -7.49 -3.31
C TYR A 64 8.34 -6.84 -1.93
N ARG A 65 9.40 -6.08 -1.72
CA ARG A 65 9.74 -5.45 -0.42
C ARG A 65 9.64 -3.94 -0.50
N PHE A 66 8.79 -3.38 0.36
CA PHE A 66 8.56 -1.94 0.51
C PHE A 66 7.88 -1.65 1.86
N VAL A 67 7.92 -0.39 2.28
CA VAL A 67 7.01 0.16 3.28
C VAL A 67 5.94 0.97 2.57
N LYS A 68 4.68 0.72 2.89
CA LYS A 68 3.53 1.47 2.36
C LYS A 68 2.93 2.32 3.47
N ILE A 69 2.77 3.61 3.20
CA ILE A 69 2.06 4.56 4.05
C ILE A 69 0.77 4.94 3.34
N ASN A 70 -0.35 4.88 4.06
CA ASN A 70 -1.62 5.45 3.64
C ASN A 70 -1.84 6.69 4.50
N MET A 71 -1.99 7.85 3.87
CA MET A 71 -2.06 9.14 4.55
C MET A 71 -3.02 10.10 3.85
N VAL A 72 -3.47 11.13 4.56
CA VAL A 72 -4.26 12.23 4.01
C VAL A 72 -3.56 13.56 4.29
N PHE A 73 -3.81 14.56 3.45
CA PHE A 73 -3.32 15.92 3.67
C PHE A 73 -4.37 16.74 4.42
N CYS A 74 -3.98 17.27 5.57
CA CYS A 74 -4.80 18.10 6.44
C CYS A 74 -4.46 19.60 6.27
N SER A 75 -4.18 20.03 5.04
CA SER A 75 -3.84 21.42 4.73
C SER A 75 -5.07 22.22 4.27
N GLY A 76 -4.97 23.56 4.36
CA GLY A 76 -5.99 24.46 3.80
C GLY A 76 -6.22 24.23 2.30
N ASP A 77 -5.13 24.05 1.53
CA ASP A 77 -5.21 23.75 0.10
C ASP A 77 -5.96 22.45 -0.19
N ALA A 78 -5.78 21.41 0.65
CA ALA A 78 -6.49 20.15 0.50
C ALA A 78 -8.00 20.33 0.76
N ALA A 79 -8.38 21.17 1.73
CA ALA A 79 -9.77 21.50 2.00
C ALA A 79 -10.40 22.33 0.88
N ASP A 80 -9.69 23.32 0.35
CA ASP A 80 -10.15 24.17 -0.75
C ASP A 80 -10.40 23.36 -2.03
N LEU A 81 -9.62 22.29 -2.24
CA LEU A 81 -9.79 21.35 -3.35
C LEU A 81 -10.79 20.22 -3.03
N CYS A 82 -11.36 20.16 -1.82
CA CYS A 82 -12.22 19.08 -1.35
C CYS A 82 -11.55 17.69 -1.41
N VAL A 83 -10.26 17.62 -1.11
CA VAL A 83 -9.45 16.39 -1.14
C VAL A 83 -8.81 16.03 0.21
N GLU A 84 -9.13 16.74 1.27
CA GLU A 84 -8.57 16.58 2.62
C GLU A 84 -8.86 15.22 3.25
N ASN A 85 -9.85 14.49 2.74
CA ASN A 85 -10.19 13.13 3.18
C ASN A 85 -9.76 12.05 2.18
N HIS A 86 -9.12 12.41 1.06
CA HIS A 86 -8.66 11.45 0.07
C HIS A 86 -7.34 10.80 0.49
N VAL A 87 -7.41 9.48 0.73
CA VAL A 87 -6.24 8.69 1.10
C VAL A 87 -5.28 8.57 -0.09
N CYS A 88 -4.05 9.01 0.13
CA CYS A 88 -2.90 8.83 -0.75
C CYS A 88 -2.05 7.63 -0.31
N GLU A 89 -1.42 6.97 -1.26
CA GLU A 89 -0.49 5.88 -1.00
C GLU A 89 0.95 6.30 -1.29
N LEU A 90 1.83 6.23 -0.30
CA LEU A 90 3.27 6.44 -0.46
C LEU A 90 4.01 5.11 -0.29
N LEU A 91 4.79 4.72 -1.31
CA LEU A 91 5.64 3.54 -1.30
C LEU A 91 7.10 3.93 -1.07
N LEU A 92 7.70 3.40 -0.01
CA LEU A 92 9.12 3.56 0.29
C LEU A 92 9.85 2.26 -0.03
N GLU A 93 10.83 2.33 -0.93
CA GLU A 93 11.58 1.18 -1.44
C GLU A 93 13.09 1.43 -1.32
N LEU A 94 13.88 0.38 -1.12
CA LEU A 94 15.35 0.49 -1.25
C LEU A 94 15.75 0.41 -2.72
N SER A 95 16.79 1.12 -3.12
CA SER A 95 17.25 1.21 -4.51
C SER A 95 17.63 -0.15 -5.09
N CYS A 96 18.24 -1.02 -4.28
CA CYS A 96 18.55 -2.39 -4.66
C CYS A 96 17.29 -3.21 -5.03
N LEU A 97 16.17 -2.98 -4.33
CA LEU A 97 14.89 -3.65 -4.55
C LEU A 97 14.10 -2.97 -5.68
N ALA A 98 14.09 -1.65 -5.73
CA ALA A 98 13.40 -0.86 -6.76
C ALA A 98 13.92 -1.21 -8.16
N ARG A 99 15.25 -1.36 -8.32
CA ARG A 99 15.86 -1.85 -9.57
C ARG A 99 15.31 -3.22 -9.96
N TYR A 100 15.28 -4.17 -9.02
CA TYR A 100 14.71 -5.49 -9.28
C TYR A 100 13.23 -5.41 -9.69
N HIS A 101 12.42 -4.55 -9.04
CA HIS A 101 11.01 -4.37 -9.35
C HIS A 101 10.75 -3.72 -10.71
N MET A 102 11.62 -2.80 -11.15
CA MET A 102 11.46 -2.07 -12.41
C MET A 102 11.88 -2.89 -13.62
N PHE A 103 12.92 -3.70 -13.50
CA PHE A 103 13.46 -4.47 -14.63
C PHE A 103 12.86 -5.88 -14.75
N ASN A 104 12.00 -6.29 -13.81
CA ASN A 104 11.39 -7.63 -13.81
C ASN A 104 9.86 -7.57 -13.91
N ASP A 105 9.37 -7.43 -15.14
CA ASP A 105 7.94 -7.43 -15.47
C ASP A 105 7.19 -8.66 -14.97
N GLN A 106 7.84 -9.83 -14.95
CA GLN A 106 7.24 -11.05 -14.43
C GLN A 106 7.02 -10.96 -12.92
N ALA A 107 7.99 -10.41 -12.19
CA ALA A 107 7.86 -10.17 -10.76
C ALA A 107 6.68 -9.22 -10.49
N HIS A 108 6.54 -8.15 -11.30
CA HIS A 108 5.43 -7.21 -11.15
C HIS A 108 4.06 -7.86 -11.42
N ARG A 109 3.96 -8.72 -12.44
CA ARG A 109 2.73 -9.49 -12.71
C ARG A 109 2.39 -10.45 -11.57
N ARG A 110 3.37 -11.17 -11.02
CA ARG A 110 3.17 -12.08 -9.88
C ARG A 110 2.69 -11.31 -8.66
N PHE A 111 3.32 -10.18 -8.34
CA PHE A 111 2.91 -9.32 -7.24
C PHE A 111 1.46 -8.82 -7.38
N ARG A 112 1.05 -8.39 -8.58
CA ARG A 112 -0.36 -8.01 -8.82
C ARG A 112 -1.32 -9.16 -8.56
N ARG A 113 -0.98 -10.39 -8.98
CA ARG A 113 -1.79 -11.59 -8.69
C ARG A 113 -1.86 -11.88 -7.19
N TYR A 114 -0.73 -11.80 -6.49
CA TYR A 114 -0.68 -11.96 -5.03
C TYR A 114 -1.57 -10.94 -4.30
N GLN A 115 -1.56 -9.67 -4.72
CA GLN A 115 -2.44 -8.65 -4.15
C GLN A 115 -3.93 -8.94 -4.36
N ILE A 116 -4.30 -9.50 -5.53
CA ILE A 116 -5.68 -9.94 -5.78
C ILE A 116 -6.02 -11.10 -4.87
N TYR A 117 -5.16 -12.13 -4.79
CA TYR A 117 -5.34 -13.29 -3.92
C TYR A 117 -5.58 -12.89 -2.46
N ARG A 118 -4.76 -11.99 -1.91
CA ARG A 118 -4.91 -11.50 -0.53
C ARG A 118 -6.20 -10.73 -0.27
N LYS A 119 -6.76 -10.06 -1.28
CA LYS A 119 -8.05 -9.38 -1.16
C LYS A 119 -9.22 -10.37 -1.18
N LEU A 120 -9.06 -11.50 -1.87
CA LEU A 120 -10.09 -12.54 -1.98
C LEU A 120 -10.08 -13.53 -0.81
N GLN A 121 -8.94 -13.74 -0.14
CA GLN A 121 -8.82 -14.68 0.99
C GLN A 121 -9.88 -14.50 2.09
N PRO A 122 -10.18 -13.28 2.58
CA PRO A 122 -11.25 -13.09 3.56
C PRO A 122 -12.61 -13.49 3.00
N ILE A 123 -12.89 -13.17 1.74
CA ILE A 123 -14.18 -13.42 1.07
C ILE A 123 -14.42 -14.92 0.89
N VAL A 124 -13.38 -15.68 0.52
CA VAL A 124 -13.48 -17.15 0.35
C VAL A 124 -13.68 -17.84 1.70
N MET A 125 -12.98 -17.41 2.76
CA MET A 125 -13.16 -17.97 4.11
C MET A 125 -14.60 -17.77 4.63
N THR A 126 -15.19 -16.58 4.42
CA THR A 126 -16.58 -16.32 4.82
C THR A 126 -17.61 -17.11 3.99
N ALA A 127 -17.34 -17.33 2.70
CA ALA A 127 -18.22 -18.11 1.82
C ALA A 127 -18.21 -19.62 2.12
N VAL A 128 -17.09 -20.16 2.64
CA VAL A 128 -17.01 -21.56 3.09
C VAL A 128 -17.72 -21.72 4.45
N ALA A 129 -17.53 -20.78 5.38
CA ALA A 129 -18.22 -20.80 6.68
C ALA A 129 -19.75 -20.66 6.56
N GLY A 130 -20.25 -19.93 5.57
CA GLY A 130 -21.69 -19.79 5.30
C GLY A 130 -22.35 -20.97 4.57
N LYS A 131 -21.59 -21.98 4.16
CA LYS A 131 -22.12 -23.24 3.57
C LYS A 131 -22.22 -24.40 4.55
N GLU A 132 -21.74 -24.22 5.77
CA GLU A 132 -21.80 -25.22 6.85
C GLU A 132 -22.83 -24.86 7.95
N ALA A 133 -23.75 -23.93 7.66
CA ALA A 133 -24.85 -23.54 8.57
C ALA A 133 -26.22 -23.92 8.00
#